data_AF-A0A2V8CM94-F1
#
_entry.id   AF-A0A2V8CM94-F1
#
_cell.length_a   1.000
_cell.length_b   1.000
_cell.length_c   1.000
_cell.angle_alpha   90.00
_cell.angle_beta   90.00
_cell.angle_gamma   90.00
#
_symmetry.space_group_name_H-M   'P 1'
#
loop_
_entity.id
_entity.type
_entity.pdbx_description
1 polymer ?
#
loop_
_entity_poly.entity_id
_entity_poly.type
_entity_poly.pdbx_seq_one_letter_code
_entity_poly.pdbx_strand_id
1 'polypeptide(L)'
;MRRRRGGTMKGRRIRGDRDPLARHQLCRGPGNLTMAMGITLAENRLDLLGDRLYIEDRAIPAGALAWGPRIGIRVGTQHPWRAWVEGHPAVSRA
;
A
#
# COMPACT_ATOMS: atom_id res chain seq x y z
N MET A 1 17.78 8.00 -27.75
CA MET A 1 17.06 8.53 -26.57
C MET A 1 15.56 8.30 -26.74
N ARG A 2 14.97 7.33 -26.02
CA ARG A 2 13.53 7.04 -26.09
C ARG A 2 12.80 7.80 -24.98
N ARG A 3 12.08 8.86 -25.35
CA ARG A 3 11.21 9.64 -24.45
C ARG A 3 10.13 8.71 -23.88
N ARG A 4 10.14 8.48 -22.56
CA ARG A 4 8.99 7.86 -21.87
C ARG A 4 7.85 8.87 -21.92
N ARG A 5 6.79 8.55 -22.66
CA ARG A 5 5.51 9.26 -22.55
C ARG A 5 5.04 9.12 -21.10
N GLY A 6 4.97 10.23 -20.38
CA GLY A 6 4.40 10.28 -19.05
C GLY A 6 2.96 9.78 -19.13
N GLY A 7 2.72 8.59 -18.57
CA GLY A 7 1.36 8.13 -18.37
C GLY A 7 0.69 9.12 -17.44
N THR A 8 -0.42 9.71 -17.90
CA THR A 8 -1.26 10.59 -17.12
C THR A 8 -1.55 9.90 -15.80
N MET A 9 -1.01 10.43 -14.68
CA MET A 9 -1.48 10.04 -13.36
C MET A 9 -2.98 10.30 -13.39
N LYS A 10 -3.79 9.24 -13.39
CA LYS A 10 -5.21 9.35 -13.04
C LYS A 10 -5.23 9.71 -11.56
N GLY A 11 -4.96 10.98 -11.28
CA GLY A 11 -5.26 11.59 -10.00
C GLY A 11 -6.70 11.23 -9.72
N ARG A 12 -6.92 10.48 -8.64
CA ARG A 12 -8.26 10.23 -8.12
C ARG A 12 -8.82 11.62 -7.87
N ARG A 13 -9.70 12.09 -8.76
CA ARG A 13 -10.42 13.36 -8.59
C ARG A 13 -10.91 13.35 -7.14
N ILE A 14 -10.48 14.33 -6.35
CA ILE A 14 -11.04 14.59 -5.03
C ILE A 14 -12.47 15.01 -5.32
N ARG A 15 -13.34 14.00 -5.35
CA ARG A 15 -14.78 14.22 -5.42
C ARG A 15 -15.14 14.72 -4.04
N GLY A 16 -15.45 16.01 -3.98
CA GLY A 16 -16.15 16.62 -2.86
C GLY A 16 -17.41 15.82 -2.53
N ASP A 17 -17.79 15.88 -1.26
CA ASP A 17 -18.94 15.21 -0.63
C ASP A 17 -19.02 13.71 -0.83
N ARG A 18 -18.34 12.97 0.04
CA ARG A 18 -18.49 11.52 0.15
C ARG A 18 -18.46 11.12 1.60
N ASP A 19 -19.40 10.26 1.98
CA ASP A 19 -19.42 9.57 3.27
C ASP A 19 -18.02 9.17 3.74
N PRO A 20 -17.76 9.17 5.06
CA PRO A 20 -16.52 8.69 5.61
C PRO A 20 -16.15 7.34 5.00
N LEU A 21 -14.94 7.23 4.43
CA LEU A 21 -14.44 5.96 3.92
C LEU A 21 -14.55 4.90 5.03
N ALA A 22 -15.09 3.73 4.69
CA ALA A 22 -15.10 2.62 5.63
C ALA A 22 -13.67 2.33 6.11
N ARG A 23 -13.49 2.06 7.41
CA ARG A 23 -12.16 1.93 8.04
C ARG A 23 -11.19 1.00 7.28
N HIS A 24 -11.68 -0.14 6.79
CA HIS A 24 -10.88 -1.11 6.04
C HIS A 24 -10.38 -0.58 4.68
N GLN A 25 -10.93 0.52 4.16
CA GLN A 25 -10.54 1.13 2.90
C GLN A 25 -9.40 2.16 3.03
N LEU A 26 -9.17 2.70 4.24
CA LEU A 26 -8.21 3.76 4.50
C LEU A 26 -6.80 3.40 4.01
N CYS A 27 -6.33 2.20 4.36
CA CYS A 27 -5.00 1.71 4.02
C CYS A 27 -5.03 0.62 2.94
N ARG A 28 -6.11 0.52 2.15
CA ARG A 28 -6.28 -0.53 1.14
C ARG A 28 -5.40 -0.28 -0.09
N GLY A 29 -4.11 -0.57 0.02
CA GLY A 29 -3.08 -0.43 -1.01
C GLY A 29 -1.97 0.55 -0.63
N PRO A 30 -0.80 0.48 -1.28
CA PRO A 30 0.40 1.21 -0.85
C PRO A 30 0.23 2.73 -0.90
N GLY A 31 -0.35 3.27 -1.99
CA GLY A 31 -0.59 4.72 -2.08
C GLY A 31 -1.70 5.22 -1.13
N ASN A 32 -2.67 4.38 -0.78
CA ASN A 32 -3.69 4.75 0.19
C ASN A 32 -3.11 4.78 1.62
N LEU A 33 -2.26 3.81 1.96
CA LEU A 33 -1.52 3.79 3.22
C LEU A 33 -0.70 5.07 3.40
N THR A 34 0.10 5.46 2.38
CA THR A 34 0.93 6.66 2.49
C THR A 34 0.10 7.93 2.63
N MET A 35 -1.03 8.03 1.92
CA MET A 35 -1.94 9.17 2.08
C MET A 35 -2.61 9.20 3.47
N ALA A 36 -3.10 8.06 3.96
CA ALA A 36 -3.77 7.97 5.25
C ALA A 36 -2.83 8.28 6.43
N MET A 37 -1.54 7.95 6.29
CA MET A 37 -0.52 8.20 7.31
C MET A 37 0.27 9.50 7.11
N GLY A 38 0.00 10.27 6.05
CA GLY A 38 0.76 11.49 5.73
C GLY A 38 2.21 11.24 5.34
N ILE A 39 2.55 10.05 4.84
CA ILE A 39 3.90 9.70 4.39
C ILE A 39 4.14 10.28 2.99
N THR A 40 5.22 11.02 2.86
CA THR A 40 5.64 11.71 1.64
C THR A 40 7.06 11.29 1.24
N LEU A 41 7.67 11.99 0.28
CA LEU A 41 9.09 11.79 -0.04
C LEU A 41 10.04 12.33 1.04
N ALA A 42 9.55 13.14 1.98
CA ALA A 42 10.36 13.67 3.09
C ALA A 42 10.83 12.57 4.05
N GLU A 43 10.09 11.46 4.13
CA GLU A 43 10.41 10.29 4.95
C GLU A 43 11.38 9.31 4.25
N ASN A 44 11.82 9.60 3.02
CA ASN A 44 12.72 8.70 2.30
C ASN A 44 14.09 8.56 3.01
N ARG A 45 14.52 7.31 3.26
CA ARG A 45 15.72 6.94 4.03
C ARG A 45 15.67 7.26 5.52
N LEU A 46 14.50 7.56 6.06
CA LEU A 46 14.32 7.71 7.50
C LEU A 46 14.59 6.36 8.20
N ASP A 47 15.21 6.42 9.37
CA ASP A 47 15.46 5.24 10.20
C ASP A 47 14.17 4.78 10.89
N LEU A 48 13.73 3.57 10.58
CA LEU A 48 12.51 2.97 11.15
C LEU A 48 12.65 2.54 12.62
N LEU A 49 13.84 2.72 13.21
CA LEU A 49 14.09 2.54 14.64
C LEU A 49 14.02 3.87 15.43
N GLY A 50 13.74 4.98 14.75
CA GLY A 50 13.58 6.31 15.38
C GLY A 50 12.19 6.54 15.99
N ASP A 51 11.88 7.80 16.28
CA ASP A 51 10.65 8.23 16.96
C ASP A 51 9.54 8.73 16.01
N ARG A 52 9.88 9.09 14.77
CA ARG A 52 8.96 9.72 13.81
C ARG A 52 8.09 8.74 13.02
N LEU A 53 8.68 7.66 12.49
CA LEU A 53 7.99 6.59 11.78
C LEU A 53 8.72 5.29 12.07
N TYR A 54 8.04 4.38 12.76
CA TYR A 54 8.63 3.15 13.27
C TYR A 54 7.66 1.98 13.13
N ILE A 55 8.17 0.76 13.35
CA ILE A 55 7.38 -0.46 13.39
C ILE A 55 7.27 -0.90 14.84
N GLU A 56 6.05 -1.13 15.30
CA GLU A 56 5.75 -1.63 16.64
C GLU A 56 5.18 -3.05 16.55
N ASP A 57 5.71 -3.98 17.36
CA ASP A 57 5.09 -5.28 17.56
C ASP A 57 4.02 -5.18 18.65
N ARG A 58 2.76 -5.31 18.24
CA ARG A 58 1.60 -5.30 19.14
C ARG A 58 1.10 -6.71 19.47
N ALA A 59 1.87 -7.75 19.16
CA ALA A 59 1.51 -9.16 19.32
C ALA A 59 0.15 -9.52 18.68
N ILE A 60 -0.16 -8.88 17.54
CA ILE A 60 -1.41 -9.14 16.81
C ILE A 60 -1.32 -10.52 16.18
N PRO A 61 -2.25 -11.46 16.49
CA PRO A 61 -2.24 -12.77 15.85
C PRO A 61 -2.38 -12.62 14.34
N ALA A 62 -1.41 -13.16 13.60
CA ALA A 62 -1.53 -13.28 12.17
C ALA A 62 -2.58 -14.35 11.84
N GLY A 63 -3.55 -14.01 11.00
CA GLY A 63 -4.44 -15.01 10.39
C GLY A 63 -3.68 -15.89 9.40
N ALA A 64 -4.41 -16.78 8.70
CA ALA A 64 -3.82 -17.60 7.65
C ALA A 64 -3.10 -16.72 6.60
N LEU A 65 -1.86 -17.07 6.28
CA LEU A 65 -1.07 -16.34 5.28
C LEU A 65 -1.28 -16.95 3.90
N ALA A 66 -1.59 -16.11 2.93
CA ALA A 66 -1.61 -16.44 1.52
C ALA A 66 -0.43 -15.77 0.80
N TRP A 67 0.05 -16.42 -0.25
CA TRP A 67 1.18 -15.97 -1.06
C TRP A 67 0.82 -15.96 -2.54
N GLY A 68 1.37 -14.98 -3.27
CA GLY A 68 1.08 -14.85 -4.69
C GLY A 68 1.90 -13.79 -5.40
N PRO A 69 1.65 -13.61 -6.70
CA PRO A 69 2.48 -12.76 -7.55
C PRO A 69 2.26 -11.29 -7.23
N ARG A 70 3.33 -10.48 -7.20
CA ARG A 70 3.20 -9.03 -6.90
C ARG A 70 2.33 -8.32 -7.94
N ILE A 71 1.61 -7.27 -7.51
CA ILE A 71 0.76 -6.45 -8.39
C ILE A 71 1.58 -5.34 -9.04
N GLY A 72 1.22 -4.97 -10.27
CA GLY A 72 1.76 -3.77 -10.93
C GLY A 72 3.16 -3.93 -11.52
N ILE A 73 3.68 -5.15 -11.57
CA ILE A 73 4.96 -5.48 -12.22
C ILE A 73 4.72 -6.20 -13.55
N ARG A 74 5.70 -6.14 -14.46
CA ARG A 74 5.66 -6.88 -15.74
C ARG A 74 6.62 -8.07 -15.81
N VAL A 75 7.59 -8.13 -14.90
CA VAL A 75 8.68 -9.12 -14.90
C VAL A 75 8.71 -9.80 -13.53
N GLY A 76 8.91 -11.11 -13.49
CA GLY A 76 8.86 -11.87 -12.24
C GLY A 76 7.44 -12.07 -11.70
N THR A 77 6.43 -12.02 -12.59
CA THR A 77 5.01 -12.23 -12.25
C THR A 77 4.69 -13.67 -11.87
N GLN A 78 5.60 -14.60 -12.12
CA GLN A 78 5.48 -16.01 -11.72
C GLN A 78 5.85 -16.26 -10.26
N HIS A 79 6.56 -15.33 -9.61
CA HIS A 79 7.10 -15.56 -8.28
C HIS A 79 6.10 -15.14 -7.18
N PRO A 80 5.86 -15.98 -6.16
CA PRO A 80 4.93 -15.70 -5.07
C PRO A 80 5.57 -14.79 -4.02
N TRP A 81 5.99 -13.58 -4.41
CA TRP A 81 6.71 -12.64 -3.52
C TRP A 81 5.81 -11.62 -2.83
N ARG A 82 4.49 -11.78 -2.87
CA ARG A 82 3.56 -10.99 -2.04
C ARG A 82 2.93 -11.93 -1.02
N ALA A 83 3.04 -11.59 0.27
CA ALA A 83 2.28 -12.21 1.35
C ALA A 83 1.12 -11.31 1.79
N TRP A 84 0.03 -11.90 2.24
CA TRP A 84 -1.08 -11.19 2.89
C TRP A 84 -1.87 -12.14 3.81
N VAL A 85 -2.67 -11.57 4.71
CA VAL A 85 -3.62 -12.35 5.53
C VAL A 85 -4.84 -12.68 4.68
N GLU A 86 -5.14 -13.96 4.55
CA GLU A 86 -6.27 -14.49 3.78
C GLU A 86 -7.61 -13.93 4.27
N GLY A 87 -8.49 -13.55 3.33
CA GLY A 87 -9.81 -12.98 3.64
C GLY A 87 -9.81 -11.58 4.28
N HIS A 88 -8.65 -11.00 4.59
CA HIS A 88 -8.63 -9.72 5.33
C HIS A 88 -9.13 -8.55 4.44
N PRO A 89 -10.15 -7.78 4.88
CA PRO A 89 -10.85 -6.81 4.02
C PRO A 89 -10.00 -5.60 3.60
N ALA A 90 -8.93 -5.32 4.34
CA ALA A 90 -7.98 -4.26 4.00
C ALA A 90 -6.96 -4.65 2.91
N VAL A 91 -6.94 -5.91 2.46
CA VAL A 91 -6.07 -6.34 1.35
C VAL A 91 -6.56 -5.70 0.05
N SER A 92 -5.63 -5.11 -0.70
CA SER A 92 -5.98 -4.30 -1.88
C SER A 92 -6.47 -5.15 -3.05
N ARG A 93 -5.72 -6.19 -3.41
CA ARG A 93 -6.10 -7.26 -4.33
C ARG A 93 -5.44 -8.53 -3.83
N ALA A 94 -6.25 -9.56 -3.56
CA ALA A 94 -5.76 -10.91 -3.37
C ALA A 94 -5.21 -11.43 -4.70
#